data_AF-A0A0L7REM6-F1
#
_entry.id   AF-A0A0L7REM6-F1
#
_cell.length_a   1.000
_cell.length_b   1.000
_cell.length_c   1.000
_cell.angle_alpha   90.00
_cell.angle_beta   90.00
_cell.angle_gamma   90.00
#
_symmetry.space_group_name_H-M   'P 1'
#
loop_
_entity.id
_entity.type
_entity.pdbx_description
1 polymer ?
#
loop_
_entity_poly.entity_id
_entity_poly.type
_entity_poly.pdbx_seq_one_letter_code
_entity_poly.pdbx_strand_id
1 'polypeptide(L)' 'LRKSASETFTLMQQAYDNECLSQTTVYKWYRNFRDGSELLETDQDDRFSTSITDENVQCCVRDLVAKDWRKHAE' A
#
# COMPACT_ATOMS: atom_id res chain seq x y z
N LEU A 1 -16.39 14.31 1.78
CA LEU A 1 -17.46 13.32 1.54
C LEU A 1 -18.80 13.88 2.05
N ARG A 2 -19.88 13.74 1.27
CA ARG A 2 -21.22 14.27 1.63
C ARG A 2 -22.05 13.32 2.51
N LYS A 3 -21.75 12.03 2.45
CA LYS A 3 -22.39 10.96 3.25
C LYS A 3 -21.46 10.55 4.37
N SER A 4 -22.02 10.07 5.48
CA SER A 4 -21.26 9.46 6.58
C SER A 4 -20.74 8.06 6.22
N ALA A 5 -19.79 7.53 6.98
CA ALA A 5 -19.27 6.17 6.79
C ALA A 5 -20.39 5.12 6.89
N SER A 6 -21.26 5.26 7.89
CA SER A 6 -22.39 4.36 8.10
C SER A 6 -23.40 4.43 6.95
N GLU A 7 -23.75 5.62 6.47
CA GLU A 7 -24.62 5.77 5.29
C GLU A 7 -23.99 5.16 4.04
N THR A 8 -22.68 5.33 3.86
CA THR A 8 -21.95 4.75 2.73
C THR A 8 -21.99 3.23 2.76
N PHE A 9 -21.80 2.63 3.94
CA PHE A 9 -21.90 1.18 4.13
C PHE A 9 -23.33 0.65 3.88
N THR A 10 -24.36 1.36 4.34
CA THR A 10 -25.75 0.98 4.05
C THR A 10 -26.04 1.03 2.56
N LEU A 11 -25.56 2.06 1.85
CA LEU A 11 -25.72 2.17 0.39
C LEU A 11 -24.97 1.07 -0.36
N MET A 12 -23.76 0.69 0.09
CA MET A 12 -23.03 -0.43 -0.51
C MET A 12 -23.74 -1.76 -0.27
N GLN A 13 -24.28 -2.00 0.92
CA GLN A 13 -25.10 -3.19 1.18
C GLN A 13 -26.36 -3.22 0.32
N GLN A 14 -27.03 -2.08 0.08
CA GLN A 14 -28.19 -2.04 -0.80
C GLN A 14 -27.84 -2.34 -2.27
N ALA A 15 -26.64 -1.97 -2.72
CA ALA A 15 -26.21 -2.16 -4.10
C ALA A 15 -25.65 -3.57 -4.37
N TYR A 16 -24.91 -4.14 -3.41
CA TYR A 16 -24.14 -5.38 -3.59
C TYR A 16 -24.66 -6.54 -2.71
N ASP A 17 -25.54 -6.27 -1.75
CA ASP A 17 -26.14 -7.25 -0.84
C ASP A 17 -25.08 -8.17 -0.21
N ASN A 18 -25.13 -9.48 -0.50
CA ASN A 18 -24.18 -10.47 0.01
C ASN A 18 -22.75 -10.35 -0.55
N GLU A 19 -22.56 -9.64 -1.66
CA GLU A 19 -21.23 -9.35 -2.23
C GLU A 19 -20.63 -8.05 -1.67
N CYS A 20 -21.33 -7.39 -0.75
CA CYS A 20 -20.84 -6.16 -0.15
C CYS A 20 -19.56 -6.40 0.65
N LEU A 21 -18.60 -5.48 0.51
CA LEU A 21 -17.41 -5.42 1.34
C LEU A 21 -17.77 -5.32 2.83
N SER A 22 -16.92 -5.88 3.69
CA SER A 22 -17.09 -5.79 5.14
C SER A 22 -17.15 -4.32 5.62
N GLN A 23 -17.89 -4.08 6.70
CA GLN A 23 -17.99 -2.75 7.32
C GLN A 23 -16.61 -2.14 7.61
N THR A 24 -15.68 -2.95 8.12
CA THR A 24 -14.31 -2.53 8.44
C THR A 24 -13.57 -2.03 7.22
N THR A 25 -13.68 -2.74 6.09
CA THR A 25 -13.05 -2.34 4.82
C THR A 25 -13.63 -1.03 4.32
N VAL A 26 -14.96 -0.90 4.30
CA VAL A 26 -15.65 0.33 3.88
C VAL A 26 -15.25 1.53 4.74
N TYR A 27 -15.07 1.33 6.04
CA TYR A 27 -14.68 2.41 6.95
C TYR A 27 -13.20 2.82 6.77
N LYS A 28 -12.31 1.86 6.50
CA LYS A 28 -10.91 2.16 6.14
C LYS A 28 -10.86 3.02 4.87
N TRP A 29 -11.58 2.61 3.84
CA TRP A 29 -11.66 3.33 2.57
C TRP A 29 -12.28 4.72 2.75
N TYR A 30 -13.38 4.83 3.50
CA TYR A 30 -14.03 6.10 3.81
C TYR A 30 -13.08 7.09 4.51
N ARG A 31 -12.23 6.62 5.43
CA ARG A 31 -11.20 7.45 6.06
C ARG A 31 -10.16 7.91 5.04
N ASN A 32 -9.61 6.99 4.24
CA ASN A 32 -8.61 7.32 3.22
C ASN A 32 -9.11 8.40 2.24
N PHE A 33 -10.33 8.23 1.72
CA PHE A 33 -10.96 9.22 0.83
C PHE A 33 -11.27 10.55 1.53
N ARG A 34 -11.59 10.53 2.84
CA ARG A 34 -11.78 11.76 3.61
C ARG A 34 -10.48 12.54 3.76
N ASP A 35 -9.38 11.83 3.97
CA ASP A 35 -8.06 12.41 4.22
C ASP A 35 -7.32 12.78 2.91
N GLY A 36 -7.98 12.63 1.75
CA GLY A 36 -7.42 12.97 0.44
C GLY A 36 -6.44 11.93 -0.11
N SER A 37 -6.40 10.73 0.49
CA SER A 37 -5.61 9.61 0.00
C SER A 37 -6.44 8.83 -1.02
N GLU A 38 -6.06 8.92 -2.30
CA GLU A 38 -6.68 8.20 -3.42
C GLU A 38 -6.12 6.78 -3.61
N LEU A 39 -5.32 6.28 -2.66
CA LEU A 39 -4.79 4.93 -2.68
C LEU A 39 -5.93 3.92 -2.44
N LEU A 40 -6.38 3.29 -3.53
CA LEU A 40 -7.26 2.12 -3.56
C LEU A 40 -6.53 0.83 -3.14
N GLU A 41 -5.21 0.88 -3.13
CA GLU A 41 -4.37 -0.21 -2.64
C GLU A 41 -4.53 -0.27 -1.12
N THR A 42 -5.31 -1.26 -0.67
CA THR A 42 -5.03 -1.85 0.63
C THR A 42 -3.54 -2.18 0.66
N ASP A 43 -2.82 -1.76 1.70
CA ASP A 43 -1.39 -2.01 1.97
C ASP A 43 -1.00 -3.51 2.09
N GLN A 44 -1.59 -4.34 1.23
CA GLN A 44 -1.31 -5.73 0.98
C GLN A 44 -0.75 -5.91 -0.45
N ASP A 45 -0.15 -4.87 -1.05
CA ASP A 45 1.02 -5.17 -1.87
C ASP A 45 2.18 -5.44 -0.90
N ASP A 46 2.34 -6.71 -0.62
CA ASP A 46 3.38 -7.47 0.06
C ASP A 46 4.85 -7.05 -0.25
N ARG A 47 5.15 -5.88 -0.85
CA ARG A 47 6.48 -5.59 -1.43
C ARG A 47 7.05 -4.18 -1.37
N PHE A 48 6.44 -3.21 -0.70
CA PHE A 48 7.24 -2.04 -0.30
C PHE A 48 8.05 -2.38 0.94
N SER A 49 9.13 -3.12 0.69
CA SER A 49 10.17 -3.45 1.63
C SER A 49 10.56 -2.17 2.37
N THR A 50 10.31 -2.13 3.67
CA THR A 50 10.87 -1.13 4.60
C THR A 50 12.42 -1.08 4.54
N SER A 51 13.04 -1.96 3.74
CA SER A 51 14.45 -2.01 3.40
C SER A 51 14.86 -1.10 2.22
N ILE A 52 13.94 -0.59 1.39
CA ILE A 52 14.28 0.30 0.26
C ILE A 52 14.29 1.74 0.74
N THR A 53 15.30 2.09 1.52
CA THR A 53 15.72 3.49 1.73
C THR A 53 16.83 3.81 0.74
N ASP A 54 16.96 5.07 0.32
CA ASP A 54 18.09 5.50 -0.53
C ASP A 54 19.45 5.08 0.05
N GLU A 55 19.56 5.08 1.38
CA GLU A 55 20.73 4.64 2.12
C GLU A 55 21.03 3.15 1.90
N ASN A 56 20.03 2.28 2.06
CA ASN A 56 20.19 0.84 1.86
C ASN A 56 20.45 0.49 0.39
N VAL A 57 19.78 1.16 -0.54
CA VAL A 57 19.99 0.97 -1.99
C VAL A 57 21.42 1.35 -2.37
N GLN A 58 21.90 2.50 -1.90
CA GLN A 58 23.24 2.99 -2.20
C GLN A 58 24.33 2.06 -1.64
N CYS A 59 24.15 1.54 -0.42
CA CYS A 59 25.08 0.59 0.19
C CYS A 59 25.12 -0.74 -0.58
N CYS A 60 23.96 -1.32 -0.91
CA CYS A 60 23.90 -2.58 -1.66
C CYS A 60 24.55 -2.47 -3.05
N VAL A 61 24.33 -1.37 -3.77
CA VAL A 61 24.94 -1.14 -5.09
C VAL A 61 26.46 -1.04 -4.98
N ARG A 62 26.99 -0.29 -4.00
CA ARG A 62 28.45 -0.18 -3.78
C ARG A 62 29.08 -1.52 -3.45
N ASP A 63 28.45 -2.32 -2.58
CA ASP A 63 28.96 -3.63 -2.20
C ASP A 63 28.97 -4.63 -3.36
N LEU A 64 27.94 -4.61 -4.21
CA LEU A 64 27.87 -5.45 -5.41
C LEU A 64 28.98 -5.10 -6.40
N VAL A 65 29.16 -3.81 -6.69
CA VAL A 65 30.23 -3.32 -7.59
C VAL A 65 31.61 -3.66 -7.02
N ALA A 66 31.83 -3.50 -5.71
CA ALA A 66 33.10 -3.82 -5.07
C ALA A 66 33.41 -5.32 -5.03
N LYS A 67 32.38 -6.19 -5.01
CA LYS A 67 32.54 -7.65 -5.11
C LYS A 67 32.83 -8.08 -6.53
N ASP A 68 32.18 -7.46 -7.52
CA ASP A 68 32.40 -7.73 -8.94
C ASP A 68 33.83 -7.35 -9.35
N TRP A 69 34.28 -6.16 -8.96
CA TRP A 69 35.68 -5.72 -9.14
C TRP A 69 36.70 -6.71 -8.57
N ARG A 70 36.47 -7.21 -7.34
CA ARG A 70 37.38 -8.17 -6.69
C ARG A 70 37.46 -9.50 -7.42
N LYS A 71 36.37 -9.95 -8.03
CA LYS A 71 36.36 -11.20 -8.83
C LYS A 71 37.10 -11.07 -10.16
N HIS A 72 37.21 -9.85 -10.69
CA HIS A 72 37.93 -9.58 -11.94
C HIS A 72 39.39 -9.16 -11.73
N ALA A 73 39.85 -9.03 -10.48
CA ALA A 73 41.20 -8.63 -10.11
C ALA A 73 42.09 -9.80 -9.61
N GLU A 74 41.60 -11.04 -9.68
CA GLU A 74 42.36 -12.30 -9.52
C GLU A 74 42.67 -12.93 -10.89
#